data_AF-E5AMV9-F1
#
_entry.id   AF-E5AMV9-F1
#
_cell.length_a   1.000
_cell.length_b   1.000
_cell.length_c   1.000
_cell.angle_alpha   90.00
_cell.angle_beta   90.00
_cell.angle_gamma   90.00
#
_symmetry.space_group_name_H-M   'P 1'
#
loop_
_entity.id
_entity.type
_entity.pdbx_description
1 polymer ?
#
loop_
_entity_poly.entity_id
_entity_poly.type
_entity_poly.pdbx_seq_one_letter_code
_entity_poly.pdbx_strand_id
1 'polypeptide(L)'
;MNLHLCIGLTDKLGSDNFELYVCTPEWLNKAIWEPRWGRHLLIVREYDLLLIEEFIRSYIEKCDGQDWNAIVAKLARMFAWEFEDYQA
;
A
#
# COMPACT_ATOMS: atom_id res chain seq x y z
N MET A 1 11.04 -5.61 -0.81
CA MET A 1 10.21 -6.78 -0.47
C MET A 1 8.76 -6.42 -0.71
N ASN A 2 7.97 -7.29 -1.33
CA ASN A 2 6.57 -6.98 -1.62
C ASN A 2 5.66 -7.52 -0.51
N LEU A 3 4.70 -6.70 -0.08
CA LEU A 3 3.65 -7.06 0.87
C LEU A 3 2.32 -7.14 0.13
N HIS A 4 1.66 -8.29 0.27
CA HIS A 4 0.30 -8.50 -0.18
C HIS A 4 -0.67 -8.15 0.96
N LEU A 5 -1.62 -7.26 0.69
CA LEU A 5 -2.57 -6.74 1.65
C LEU A 5 -3.98 -7.09 1.16
N CYS A 6 -4.75 -7.77 1.99
CA CYS A 6 -6.18 -7.99 1.75
C CYS A 6 -6.96 -7.01 2.63
N ILE A 7 -7.57 -5.99 2.01
CA ILE A 7 -8.28 -4.93 2.73
C ILE A 7 -9.76 -5.01 2.38
N GLY A 8 -10.61 -5.08 3.39
CA GLY A 8 -12.06 -5.17 3.25
C GLY A 8 -12.78 -4.44 4.38
N LEU A 9 -14.09 -4.25 4.20
CA LEU A 9 -14.95 -3.65 5.22
C LEU A 9 -15.26 -4.68 6.31
N THR A 10 -15.26 -4.25 7.57
CA THR A 10 -15.48 -5.15 8.73
C THR A 10 -16.87 -5.79 8.72
N ASP A 11 -17.86 -5.14 8.11
CA ASP A 11 -19.27 -5.56 8.06
C ASP A 11 -19.66 -6.29 6.76
N LYS A 12 -18.73 -6.48 5.81
CA LYS A 12 -19.00 -7.17 4.54
C LYS A 12 -18.07 -8.37 4.33
N LEU A 13 -18.60 -9.38 3.65
CA LEU A 13 -17.80 -10.52 3.22
C LEU A 13 -17.05 -10.14 1.93
N GLY A 14 -15.73 -10.07 2.01
CA GLY A 14 -14.87 -9.78 0.87
C GLY A 14 -13.76 -8.79 1.20
N SER A 15 -12.69 -8.86 0.43
CA SER A 15 -11.56 -7.94 0.47
C SER A 15 -11.02 -7.77 -0.93
N ASP A 16 -10.50 -6.58 -1.21
CA ASP A 16 -9.73 -6.36 -2.42
C ASP A 16 -8.24 -6.54 -2.11
N ASN A 17 -7.49 -6.91 -3.14
CA ASN A 17 -6.04 -7.09 -3.02
C ASN A 17 -5.30 -5.80 -3.33
N PHE A 18 -4.29 -5.54 -2.51
CA PHE A 18 -3.36 -4.45 -2.68
C PHE A 18 -1.92 -4.92 -2.50
N GLU A 19 -0.99 -4.27 -3.21
CA GLU A 19 0.44 -4.54 -3.13
C GLU A 19 1.21 -3.31 -2.62
N LEU A 20 2.23 -3.54 -1.81
CA LEU A 20 3.10 -2.50 -1.28
C LEU A 20 4.56 -2.94 -1.31
N TYR A 21 5.42 -2.15 -1.95
CA TYR A 21 6.85 -2.42 -1.97
C TYR A 21 7.56 -1.77 -0.78
N VAL A 22 8.07 -2.58 0.14
CA VAL A 22 8.89 -2.12 1.26
C VAL A 22 10.36 -2.16 0.87
N CYS A 23 11.08 -1.07 1.13
CA CYS A 23 12.52 -0.99 0.86
C CYS A 23 13.25 -0.19 1.94
N THR A 24 14.58 -0.36 1.99
CA THR A 24 15.43 0.47 2.84
C THR A 24 16.20 1.50 2.01
N PRO A 25 16.66 2.61 2.60
CA PRO A 25 17.54 3.57 1.93
C PRO A 25 18.78 2.92 1.31
N GLU A 26 19.38 1.94 1.98
CA GLU A 26 20.55 1.21 1.49
C GLU A 26 20.23 0.40 0.23
N TRP A 27 19.03 -0.17 0.14
CA TRP A 27 18.56 -0.84 -1.06
C TRP A 27 18.34 0.16 -2.20
N LEU A 28 17.69 1.29 -1.93
CA LEU A 28 17.45 2.34 -2.94
C LEU A 28 18.75 2.84 -3.56
N ASN A 29 19.76 3.10 -2.73
CA ASN A 29 21.08 3.55 -3.17
C ASN A 29 21.78 2.55 -4.11
N LYS A 30 21.47 1.25 -4.00
CA LYS A 30 22.03 0.21 -4.86
C LYS A 30 21.17 -0.08 -6.08
N ALA A 31 19.85 0.07 -5.97
CA ALA A 31 18.87 -0.37 -6.97
C ALA A 31 18.46 0.72 -7.96
N ILE A 32 18.63 2.00 -7.61
CA ILE A 32 18.22 3.13 -8.45
C ILE A 32 19.44 3.77 -9.09
N TRP A 33 19.55 3.64 -10.41
CA TRP A 33 20.60 4.27 -11.22
C TRP A 33 20.08 5.43 -12.09
N GLU A 34 18.77 5.47 -12.31
CA GLU A 34 18.06 6.47 -13.10
C GLU A 34 16.83 6.96 -12.32
N PRO A 35 16.32 8.18 -12.59
CA PRO A 35 15.11 8.67 -11.95
C PRO A 35 13.92 7.71 -12.12
N ARG A 36 13.23 7.41 -11.02
CA ARG A 36 12.04 6.54 -11.00
C ARG A 36 10.96 7.12 -10.11
N TRP A 37 9.70 6.89 -10.46
CA TRP A 37 8.56 7.20 -9.61
C TRP A 37 8.50 6.21 -8.43
N GLY A 38 8.49 6.72 -7.20
CA GLY A 38 8.41 5.92 -5.97
C GLY A 38 6.98 5.53 -5.58
N ARG A 39 6.10 5.30 -6.55
CA ARG A 39 4.69 4.96 -6.28
C ARG A 39 4.62 3.61 -5.58
N HIS A 40 3.75 3.50 -4.56
CA HIS A 40 3.55 2.28 -3.76
C HIS A 40 4.82 1.78 -3.05
N LEU A 41 5.75 2.69 -2.72
CA LEU A 41 6.93 2.39 -1.91
C LEU A 41 6.75 2.84 -0.46
N LEU A 42 6.99 1.92 0.47
CA LEU A 42 7.21 2.23 1.87
C LEU A 42 8.72 2.14 2.17
N ILE A 43 9.31 3.27 2.55
CA ILE A 43 10.74 3.35 2.89
C ILE A 43 10.89 3.20 4.40
N VAL A 44 11.61 2.18 4.84
CA VAL A 44 11.88 1.91 6.26
C VAL A 44 13.38 1.85 6.50
N ARG A 45 13.82 2.25 7.70
CA ARG A 45 15.26 2.18 8.04
C ARG A 45 15.75 0.73 8.09
N GLU A 46 14.97 -0.11 8.74
CA GLU A 46 15.21 -1.55 8.90
C GLU A 46 13.89 -2.28 8.71
N TYR A 47 13.95 -3.56 8.35
CA TYR A 47 12.74 -4.36 8.21
C TYR A 47 12.25 -4.84 9.58
N ASP A 48 11.26 -4.13 10.12
CA ASP A 48 10.49 -4.53 11.30
C ASP A 48 9.04 -4.72 10.89
N LEU A 49 8.60 -5.98 10.77
CA LEU A 49 7.26 -6.31 10.30
C LEU A 49 6.18 -5.76 11.22
N LEU A 50 6.39 -5.75 12.54
CA LEU A 50 5.38 -5.27 13.49
C LEU A 50 5.18 -3.77 13.32
N LEU A 51 6.27 -3.01 13.27
CA LEU A 51 6.21 -1.56 13.06
C LEU A 51 5.63 -1.20 11.68
N ILE A 52 5.97 -1.97 10.65
CA ILE A 52 5.41 -1.82 9.30
C ILE A 52 3.90 -2.06 9.32
N GLU A 53 3.45 -3.15 9.94
CA GLU A 53 2.04 -3.51 10.03
C GLU A 53 1.25 -2.45 10.80
N GLU A 54 1.73 -2.00 11.96
CA GLU A 54 1.12 -0.92 12.74
C GLU A 54 1.00 0.37 11.93
N PHE A 55 2.07 0.74 11.21
CA PHE A 55 2.08 1.92 10.35
C PHE A 55 1.02 1.82 9.25
N ILE A 56 0.96 0.68 8.54
CA ILE A 56 -0.02 0.41 7.48
C ILE A 56 -1.45 0.45 8.04
N ARG A 57 -1.71 -0.22 9.17
CA ARG A 57 -3.03 -0.21 9.83
C ARG A 57 -3.47 1.21 10.18
N SER A 58 -2.56 2.00 10.78
CA SER A 58 -2.85 3.40 11.15
C SER A 58 -3.17 4.29 9.94
N TYR A 59 -2.69 3.94 8.75
CA TYR A 59 -3.02 4.63 7.51
C TYR A 59 -4.38 4.19 6.97
N ILE A 60 -4.65 2.88 6.96
CA ILE A 60 -5.93 2.31 6.51
C ILE A 60 -7.09 2.86 7.36
N GLU A 61 -6.92 2.97 8.68
CA GLU A 61 -7.93 3.52 9.60
C GLU A 61 -8.31 4.98 9.29
N LYS A 62 -7.44 5.73 8.62
CA LYS A 62 -7.71 7.13 8.20
C LYS A 62 -8.40 7.21 6.84
N CYS A 63 -8.55 6.09 6.14
CA CYS A 63 -9.19 6.02 4.84
C CYS A 63 -10.70 5.79 5.01
N ASP A 64 -11.43 6.88 5.25
CA ASP A 64 -12.90 6.88 5.30
C ASP A 64 -13.53 7.26 3.94
N GLY A 65 -14.83 7.01 3.77
CA GLY A 65 -15.55 7.33 2.54
C GLY A 65 -17.02 7.02 2.66
N GLN A 66 -17.84 7.63 1.79
CA GLN A 66 -19.28 7.36 1.74
C GLN A 66 -19.59 5.97 1.15
N ASP A 67 -18.66 5.43 0.38
CA ASP A 67 -18.74 4.10 -0.23
C ASP A 67 -17.33 3.48 -0.37
N TRP A 68 -17.29 2.23 -0.81
CA TRP A 68 -16.06 1.48 -1.00
C TRP A 68 -15.13 2.15 -2.03
N ASN A 69 -15.69 2.67 -3.14
CA ASN A 69 -14.89 3.31 -4.19
C ASN A 69 -14.15 4.55 -3.66
N ALA A 70 -14.80 5.33 -2.80
CA ALA A 70 -14.19 6.49 -2.15
C ALA A 70 -13.04 6.09 -1.20
N ILE A 71 -13.18 4.97 -0.50
CA ILE A 71 -12.13 4.40 0.37
C ILE A 71 -10.97 3.88 -0.46
N VAL A 72 -11.25 3.05 -1.48
CA VAL A 72 -10.26 2.51 -2.41
C VAL A 72 -9.48 3.62 -3.10
N ALA A 73 -10.13 4.70 -3.52
CA ALA A 73 -9.44 5.84 -4.13
C ALA A 73 -8.43 6.53 -3.19
N LYS A 74 -8.57 6.38 -1.88
CA LYS A 74 -7.57 6.83 -0.89
C LYS A 74 -6.47 5.78 -0.71
N LEU A 75 -6.85 4.51 -0.57
CA LEU A 75 -5.91 3.38 -0.45
C LEU A 75 -4.97 3.29 -1.66
N ALA A 76 -5.51 3.43 -2.88
CA ALA A 76 -4.80 3.37 -4.15
C ALA A 76 -3.76 4.50 -4.35
N ARG A 77 -3.70 5.49 -3.44
CA ARG A 77 -2.63 6.50 -3.45
C ARG A 77 -1.32 5.95 -2.91
N MET A 78 -1.41 4.98 -2.00
CA MET A 78 -0.27 4.42 -1.28
C MET A 78 -0.03 2.95 -1.58
N PHE A 79 -1.07 2.20 -1.99
CA PHE A 79 -0.98 0.78 -2.30
C PHE A 79 -1.40 0.54 -3.75
N ALA A 80 -0.75 -0.37 -4.45
CA ALA A 80 -1.15 -0.74 -5.81
C ALA A 80 -2.40 -1.62 -5.73
N TRP A 81 -3.51 -1.19 -6.30
CA TRP A 81 -4.77 -1.93 -6.24
C TRP A 81 -4.88 -2.91 -7.41
N GLU A 82 -5.49 -4.09 -7.21
CA GLU A 82 -5.58 -5.10 -8.28
C GLU A 82 -6.43 -4.66 -9.48
N PHE A 83 -7.35 -3.71 -9.28
CA PHE A 83 -8.16 -3.08 -10.33
C PHE A 83 -7.68 -1.65 -10.66
N GLU A 84 -6.48 -1.28 -10.22
CA GLU A 84 -5.86 -0.01 -10.61
C GLU A 84 -5.78 0.06 -12.14
N ASP A 85 -6.27 1.17 -12.70
CA ASP A 85 -6.37 1.39 -14.15
C ASP A 85 -7.29 0.42 -14.92
N TYR A 86 -8.14 -0.36 -14.24
CA TYR A 86 -9.17 -1.17 -14.90
C TYR A 86 -10.23 -0.25 -15.54
N GLN A 87 -10.16 -0.10 -16.86
CA GLN A 87 -11.22 0.50 -17.66
C GLN A 87 -12.19 -0.61 -18.06
N ALA A 88 -13.40 -0.58 -17.49
CA ALA A 88 -14.53 -1.40 -17.94
C ALA A 88 -15.03 -0.96 -19.32
#